data_AF-A0A0F4IDX6-F1
#
_entry.id   AF-A0A0F4IDX6-F1
#
_cell.length_a   1.000
_cell.length_b   1.000
_cell.length_c   1.000
_cell.angle_alpha   90.00
_cell.angle_beta   90.00
_cell.angle_gamma   90.00
#
_symmetry.space_group_name_H-M   'P 1'
#
loop_
_entity.id
_entity.type
_entity.pdbx_description
1 polymer ?
#
loop_
_entity_poly.entity_id
_entity_poly.type
_entity_poly.pdbx_seq_one_letter_code
_entity_poly.pdbx_strand_id
1 'polypeptide(L)' 'LPGEDEDTPLVSSPLPPALRADLAAALRTAPPPPPKLPTVTAIGLGDTPYTPLDPPLTAEVRHASTRHPPPEVLRLRTDL' A
#
# COMPACT_ATOMS: atom_id res chain seq x y z
N LEU A 1 -14.33 7.12 18.26
CA LEU A 1 -14.82 5.71 18.41
C LEU A 1 -13.76 4.80 17.81
N PRO A 2 -13.54 3.56 18.28
CA PRO A 2 -12.63 2.64 17.59
C PRO A 2 -13.29 2.27 16.25
N GLY A 3 -12.74 2.77 15.13
CA GLY A 3 -13.30 2.59 13.79
C GLY A 3 -13.14 3.79 12.85
N GLU A 4 -12.74 4.97 13.34
CA GLU A 4 -12.55 6.16 12.48
C GLU A 4 -11.24 6.10 11.65
N ASP A 5 -10.33 5.20 11.98
CA ASP A 5 -9.04 5.02 11.27
C ASP A 5 -9.08 3.93 10.17
N GLU A 6 -10.15 3.13 10.05
CA GLU A 6 -10.18 2.01 9.09
C GLU A 6 -10.25 2.47 7.62
N ASP A 7 -10.86 3.62 7.36
CA ASP A 7 -10.94 4.21 6.02
C ASP A 7 -9.71 5.06 5.67
N THR A 8 -8.78 5.27 6.61
CA THR A 8 -7.56 6.05 6.35
C THR A 8 -6.51 5.17 5.68
N PRO A 9 -6.07 5.48 4.45
CA PRO A 9 -5.07 4.68 3.77
C PRO A 9 -3.74 4.68 4.55
N LEU A 10 -3.30 3.48 4.93
CA LEU A 10 -2.08 3.29 5.70
C LEU A 10 -0.86 3.20 4.77
N VAL A 11 0.19 3.96 5.09
CA VAL A 11 1.46 3.96 4.33
C VAL A 11 2.46 3.02 4.98
N SER A 12 2.99 2.07 4.20
CA SER A 12 3.99 1.11 4.64
C SER A 12 5.43 1.63 4.51
N SER A 13 6.35 0.92 5.15
CA SER A 13 7.78 1.05 4.90
C SER A 13 8.11 0.75 3.43
N PRO A 14 9.21 1.30 2.87
CA PRO A 14 9.62 1.01 1.51
C PRO A 14 9.71 -0.50 1.23
N LEU A 15 9.09 -0.94 0.13
CA LEU A 15 9.09 -2.34 -0.24
C LEU A 15 10.51 -2.85 -0.54
N PRO A 16 10.91 -4.02 0.01
CA PRO A 16 12.11 -4.73 -0.38
C PRO A 16 12.18 -4.97 -1.90
N PRO A 17 13.38 -5.06 -2.51
CA PRO A 17 13.52 -5.21 -3.96
C PRO A 17 12.74 -6.39 -4.57
N ALA A 18 12.67 -7.52 -3.87
CA ALA A 18 11.91 -8.69 -4.32
C ALA A 18 10.40 -8.39 -4.41
N LEU A 19 9.83 -7.81 -3.35
CA LEU A 19 8.41 -7.43 -3.33
C LEU A 19 8.08 -6.34 -4.35
N ARG A 20 9.01 -5.44 -4.67
CA ARG A 20 8.83 -4.50 -5.79
C ARG A 20 8.76 -5.21 -7.13
N ALA A 21 9.56 -6.27 -7.35
CA ALA A 21 9.52 -7.04 -8.58
C ALA A 21 8.19 -7.80 -8.72
N ASP A 22 7.70 -8.39 -7.62
CA ASP A 22 6.40 -9.06 -7.58
C ASP A 22 5.25 -8.08 -7.83
N LEU A 23 5.28 -6.90 -7.19
CA LEU A 23 4.31 -5.84 -7.43
C LEU A 23 4.33 -5.39 -8.90
N ALA A 24 5.52 -5.16 -9.47
CA ALA A 24 5.65 -4.78 -10.87
C ALA A 24 5.14 -5.88 -11.81
N ALA A 25 5.20 -7.15 -11.41
CA ALA A 25 4.61 -8.25 -12.16
C ALA A 25 3.08 -8.22 -12.12
N ALA A 26 2.49 -8.03 -10.94
CA ALA A 26 1.04 -7.93 -10.78
C ALA A 26 0.46 -6.71 -11.51
N LEU A 27 1.15 -5.57 -11.49
CA LEU A 27 0.68 -4.34 -12.13
C LEU A 27 0.70 -4.40 -13.67
N ARG A 28 1.44 -5.33 -14.29
CA ARG A 28 1.45 -5.48 -15.76
C ARG A 28 0.08 -5.87 -16.32
N THR A 29 -0.78 -6.47 -15.51
CA THR A 29 -2.13 -6.87 -15.90
C THR A 29 -3.21 -5.94 -15.33
N ALA A 30 -2.82 -4.87 -14.61
CA ALA A 30 -3.75 -3.95 -14.01
C ALA A 30 -4.31 -2.94 -15.03
N PRO A 31 -5.56 -2.47 -14.84
CA PRO A 31 -6.11 -1.37 -15.63
C PRO A 31 -5.28 -0.08 -15.50
N PRO A 32 -5.38 0.84 -16.48
CA PRO A 32 -4.72 2.13 -16.40
C PRO A 32 -5.25 2.95 -15.21
N PRO A 33 -4.41 3.84 -14.63
CA PRO A 33 -4.80 4.68 -13.51
C PRO A 33 -5.97 5.61 -13.87
N PRO A 34 -6.84 5.95 -12.89
CA PRO A 34 -7.90 6.91 -13.12
C PRO A 34 -7.33 8.32 -13.39
N PRO A 35 -8.05 9.18 -14.12
CA PRO A 35 -7.57 10.51 -14.51
C PRO A 35 -7.38 11.46 -13.30
N LYS A 36 -8.06 11.19 -12.18
CA LYS A 36 -7.89 11.92 -10.93
C LYS A 36 -7.36 10.97 -9.87
N LEU A 37 -6.15 11.24 -9.38
CA LEU A 37 -5.51 10.45 -8.34
C LEU A 37 -5.90 10.97 -6.95
N PRO A 38 -6.32 10.09 -6.02
CA PRO A 38 -6.40 10.44 -4.61
C PRO A 38 -5.01 10.68 -4.00
N THR A 39 -4.97 11.29 -2.82
CA THR A 39 -3.75 11.57 -2.06
C THR A 39 -3.77 10.88 -0.70
N VAL A 40 -2.59 10.51 -0.20
CA VAL A 40 -2.37 9.99 1.15
C VAL A 40 -1.19 10.71 1.79
N THR A 41 -1.24 10.96 3.10
CA THR A 41 -0.11 11.51 3.84
C THR A 41 0.92 10.41 4.10
N ALA A 42 2.03 10.44 3.37
CA ALA A 42 3.15 9.52 3.53
C ALA A 42 4.18 10.08 4.53
N ILE A 43 4.58 9.24 5.49
CA ILE A 43 5.55 9.61 6.52
C ILE A 43 6.87 10.03 5.85
N GLY A 44 7.33 11.25 6.15
CA GLY A 44 8.57 11.81 5.60
C GLY A 44 8.47 12.34 4.16
N LEU A 45 7.30 12.24 3.52
CA LEU A 45 7.06 12.67 2.13
C LEU A 45 5.90 13.68 2.01
N GLY A 46 5.00 13.73 2.98
CA GLY A 46 3.81 14.58 2.94
C GLY A 46 2.71 14.01 2.05
N ASP A 47 1.82 14.86 1.53
CA ASP A 47 0.71 14.42 0.69
C ASP A 47 1.21 13.90 -0.65
N THR A 48 1.00 12.60 -0.86
CA THR A 48 1.51 11.85 -1.99
C THR A 48 0.34 11.29 -2.81
N PRO A 49 0.27 11.55 -4.12
CA PRO A 49 -0.75 10.96 -4.98
C PRO A 49 -0.53 9.45 -5.10
N TYR A 50 -1.61 8.66 -5.08
CA TYR A 50 -1.55 7.21 -5.28
C TYR A 50 -2.57 6.74 -6.32
N THR A 51 -2.31 5.58 -6.93
CA THR A 51 -3.22 4.93 -7.86
C THR A 51 -3.94 3.78 -7.14
N PRO A 52 -5.27 3.84 -6.96
CA PRO A 52 -6.05 2.69 -6.51
C PRO A 52 -5.94 1.54 -7.51
N LEU A 53 -5.83 0.32 -7.01
CA LEU A 53 -5.86 -0.89 -7.83
C LEU A 53 -7.27 -1.49 -7.85
N ASP A 54 -7.73 -1.84 -9.05
CA ASP A 54 -8.97 -2.58 -9.28
C ASP A 54 -8.70 -3.74 -10.27
N PRO A 55 -8.75 -5.01 -9.83
CA PRO A 55 -9.08 -5.45 -8.48
C PRO A 55 -7.99 -5.07 -7.44
N PRO A 56 -8.36 -4.93 -6.15
CA PRO A 56 -7.39 -4.64 -5.09
C PRO A 56 -6.45 -5.81 -4.86
N LEU A 57 -5.20 -5.51 -4.49
CA LEU A 57 -4.22 -6.52 -4.05
C LEU A 57 -4.23 -6.65 -2.53
N THR A 58 -4.10 -7.90 -2.05
CA THR A 58 -3.94 -8.17 -0.62
C THR A 58 -2.46 -8.27 -0.27
N ALA A 59 -2.06 -7.67 0.85
CA ALA A 59 -0.71 -7.74 1.37
C ALA A 59 -0.73 -8.25 2.81
N GLU A 60 0.23 -9.10 3.16
CA GLU A 60 0.46 -9.47 4.55
C GLU A 60 1.51 -8.56 5.14
N VAL A 61 1.16 -7.96 6.27
CA VAL A 61 1.95 -6.91 6.91
C VAL A 61 2.35 -7.31 8.33
N ARG A 62 3.53 -6.86 8.74
CA ARG A 62 3.99 -6.88 10.13
C ARG A 62 3.79 -5.50 10.75
N HIS A 63 2.98 -5.43 11.80
CA HIS A 63 2.88 -4.26 12.67
C HIS A 63 3.91 -4.40 13.78
N ALA A 64 4.93 -3.53 13.80
CA ALA A 64 5.86 -3.49 14.92
C ALA A 64 5.19 -2.78 16.11
N SER A 65 5.31 -3.38 17.30
CA SER A 65 4.64 -2.95 18.54
C SER A 65 5.31 -1.76 19.24
N THR A 66 6.35 -1.17 18.65
CA THR A 66 6.93 0.08 19.15
C THR A 66 6.05 1.26 18.72
N ARG A 67 6.18 2.41 19.40
CA ARG A 67 5.35 3.58 19.14
C ARG A 67 5.62 4.14 17.73
N HIS A 68 4.71 3.87 16.79
CA HIS A 68 4.55 4.46 15.44
C HIS A 68 5.57 4.16 14.32
N PRO A 69 6.16 2.96 14.17
CA PRO A 69 6.80 2.58 12.91
C PRO A 69 5.72 2.27 11.83
N PRO A 70 5.93 2.67 10.56
CA PRO A 70 5.05 2.24 9.47
C PRO A 70 5.07 0.71 9.34
N PRO A 71 3.95 0.07 8.97
CA PRO A 71 3.89 -1.38 8.76
C PRO A 71 4.90 -1.82 7.71
N GLU A 72 5.42 -3.04 7.85
CA GLU A 72 6.30 -3.66 6.87
C GLU A 72 5.51 -4.70 6.07
N VAL A 73 5.61 -4.67 4.74
CA VAL A 73 5.00 -5.69 3.89
C VAL A 73 5.89 -6.92 3.84
N LEU A 74 5.33 -8.08 4.20
CA LEU A 74 6.02 -9.37 4.19
C LEU A 74 5.81 -10.13 2.87
N ARG A 75 4.58 -10.10 2.33
CA ARG A 75 4.24 -10.73 1.05
C ARG A 75 3.03 -10.11 0.39
N LEU A 76 2.98 -10.19 -0.94
CA LEU A 76 1.80 -9.86 -1.76
C LEU A 76 1.05 -11.15 -2.09
N ARG A 77 -0.27 -11.12 -1.98
CA ARG A 77 -1.15 -12.21 -2.41
C ARG A 77 -1.73 -11.83 -3.77
N THR A 78 -1.29 -12.55 -4.78
CA THR A 78 -1.65 -12.32 -6.19
C THR A 78 -2.54 -13.45 -6.73
N ASP A 79 -2.89 -14.40 -5.87
CA ASP A 79 -3.59 -15.65 -6.12
C ASP A 79 -5.10 -15.59 -5.82
N LEU A 80 -5.69 -14.39 -5.74
CA LEU A 80 -7.12 -14.17 -5.46
C LEU A 80 -7.90 -13.75 -6.69
#